data_AF-A0A7W8KUY6-F1
#
_entry.id   AF-A0A7W8KUY6-F1
#
_cell.length_a   1.000
_cell.length_b   1.000
_cell.length_c   1.000
_cell.angle_alpha   90.00
_cell.angle_beta   90.00
_cell.angle_gamma   90.00
#
_symmetry.space_group_name_H-M   'P 1'
#
loop_
_entity.id
_entity.type
_entity.pdbx_description
1 polymer ?
#
loop_
_entity_poly.entity_id
_entity_poly.type
_entity_poly.pdbx_seq_one_letter_code
_entity_poly.pdbx_strand_id
1 'polypeptide(L)'
;MAAAVEDRAVTPAVAIKVIREHLVPLLSDVHRPLISIQGQPSWDKIRTLYPALVFASESQQEQLLAAIGRMIELFVRHTDRPPREIEFPPFIEVFSFSRLCGYLGVPIAKPLLEIDEGTGDLYRFCKYCWLPVRRKDVCAFHTTIVIGAVDASSQPACAHISLKQAQRLRAVFEQKVLALATRDEMEFHQSGFGLPALLPPSGLTQWLDARRPHLARLVRNQAGASANGLRILSTVLYGEELGARVVEAIGGAVYLWTPITTRAEGWLAAWAAKSPRGGARRRATKLLEE
;
A
#
# COMPACT_ATOMS: atom_id res chain seq x y z
N MET A 1 24.23 33.89 -24.92
CA MET A 1 23.40 34.71 -24.02
C MET A 1 22.30 33.81 -23.45
N ALA A 2 22.53 33.22 -22.28
CA ALA A 2 21.51 32.49 -21.55
C ALA A 2 20.59 33.52 -20.90
N ALA A 3 19.46 33.80 -21.55
CA ALA A 3 18.45 34.70 -21.01
C ALA A 3 17.99 34.18 -19.65
N ALA A 4 17.85 35.09 -18.70
CA ALA A 4 17.27 34.86 -17.39
C ALA A 4 15.89 34.21 -17.55
N VAL A 5 15.84 32.89 -17.43
CA VAL A 5 14.58 32.19 -17.15
C VAL A 5 14.27 32.58 -15.72
N GLU A 6 13.32 33.50 -15.55
CA GLU A 6 12.81 33.91 -14.24
C GLU A 6 12.61 32.67 -13.35
N ASP A 7 13.11 32.71 -12.12
CA ASP A 7 13.04 31.67 -11.07
C ASP A 7 11.58 31.40 -10.60
N ARG A 8 10.63 31.28 -11.52
CA ARG A 8 9.25 30.92 -11.20
C ARG A 8 9.19 29.41 -11.03
N ALA A 9 8.90 28.99 -9.80
CA ALA A 9 8.61 27.59 -9.50
C ALA A 9 7.47 27.10 -10.41
N VAL A 10 7.74 26.04 -11.19
CA VAL A 10 6.68 25.40 -11.97
C VAL A 10 5.78 24.66 -11.00
N THR A 11 4.52 25.04 -10.90
CA THR A 11 3.52 24.35 -10.07
C THR A 11 2.77 23.30 -10.90
N PRO A 12 2.08 22.31 -10.27
CA PRO A 12 1.21 21.39 -10.98
C PRO A 12 0.16 22.09 -11.87
N ALA A 13 -0.34 23.26 -11.46
CA ALA A 13 -1.30 24.04 -12.22
C ALA A 13 -0.68 24.66 -13.48
N VAL A 14 0.55 25.18 -13.38
CA VAL A 14 1.31 25.68 -14.55
C VAL A 14 1.64 24.53 -15.49
N ALA A 15 2.09 23.40 -14.94
CA ALA A 15 2.46 22.22 -15.71
C ALA A 15 1.29 21.68 -16.55
N ILE A 16 0.11 21.51 -15.95
CA ILE A 16 -1.05 21.02 -16.69
C ILE A 16 -1.53 22.01 -17.74
N LYS A 17 -1.37 23.33 -17.50
CA LYS A 17 -1.69 24.36 -18.50
C LYS A 17 -0.80 24.22 -19.74
N VAL A 18 0.52 24.11 -19.56
CA VAL A 18 1.48 23.91 -20.66
C VAL A 18 1.17 22.62 -21.43
N ILE A 19 0.88 21.52 -20.72
CA ILE A 19 0.47 20.25 -21.35
C ILE A 19 -0.79 20.44 -22.19
N ARG A 20 -1.80 21.15 -21.68
CA ARG A 20 -3.05 21.40 -22.41
C ARG A 20 -2.85 22.31 -23.62
N GLU A 21 -1.98 23.30 -23.53
CA GLU A 21 -1.74 24.23 -24.63
C GLU A 21 -0.92 23.61 -25.76
N HIS A 22 0.04 22.73 -25.45
CA HIS A 22 0.98 22.20 -26.44
C HIS A 22 0.74 20.75 -26.85
N LEU A 23 0.19 19.91 -25.98
CA LEU A 23 0.06 18.47 -26.25
C LEU A 23 -1.36 18.04 -26.59
N VAL A 24 -2.38 18.63 -25.98
CA VAL A 24 -3.79 18.31 -26.30
C VAL A 24 -4.17 18.62 -27.75
N PRO A 25 -3.67 19.68 -28.41
CA PRO A 25 -3.95 19.93 -29.83
C PRO A 25 -3.40 18.84 -30.76
N LEU A 26 -2.41 18.08 -30.32
CA LEU A 26 -1.84 16.96 -31.07
C LEU A 26 -2.69 15.69 -30.97
N LEU A 27 -3.65 15.65 -30.05
CA LEU A 27 -4.54 14.52 -29.85
C LEU A 27 -5.82 14.63 -30.69
N SER A 28 -6.23 13.49 -31.24
CA SER A 28 -7.58 13.31 -31.77
C SER A 28 -8.62 13.50 -30.67
N ASP A 29 -9.86 13.84 -31.04
CA ASP A 29 -10.94 14.06 -30.07
C ASP A 29 -11.20 12.83 -29.18
N VAL A 30 -10.96 11.63 -29.70
CA VAL A 30 -11.08 10.35 -28.97
C VAL A 30 -10.07 10.25 -27.82
N HIS A 31 -8.87 10.82 -27.98
CA HIS A 31 -7.75 10.64 -27.05
C HIS A 31 -7.62 11.79 -26.05
N ARG A 32 -8.26 12.94 -26.29
CA ARG A 32 -8.27 14.09 -25.37
C ARG A 32 -8.67 13.75 -23.93
N PRO A 33 -9.64 12.86 -23.67
CA PRO A 33 -9.98 12.44 -22.30
C PRO A 33 -8.80 11.83 -21.53
N LEU A 34 -7.80 11.24 -22.21
CA LEU A 34 -6.62 10.64 -21.58
C LEU A 34 -5.72 11.66 -20.86
N ILE A 35 -5.81 12.95 -21.23
CA ILE A 35 -5.06 14.06 -20.59
C ILE A 35 -5.93 14.81 -19.55
N SER A 36 -7.16 14.35 -19.31
CA SER A 36 -8.04 14.98 -18.33
C SER A 36 -7.59 14.65 -16.89
N ILE A 37 -7.57 15.68 -16.05
CA ILE A 37 -7.31 15.54 -14.60
C ILE A 37 -8.57 16.01 -13.87
N GLN A 38 -9.11 15.15 -13.03
CA GLN A 38 -10.25 15.47 -12.16
C GLN A 38 -9.79 16.17 -10.87
N GLY A 39 -10.47 17.25 -10.52
CA GLY A 39 -10.18 18.07 -9.33
C GLY A 39 -8.86 18.83 -9.40
N GLN A 40 -8.28 19.16 -8.23
CA GLN A 40 -7.04 19.94 -8.17
C GLN A 40 -5.85 19.14 -8.77
N PRO A 41 -5.03 19.77 -9.66
CA PRO A 41 -3.83 19.15 -10.20
C PRO A 41 -2.77 18.90 -9.12
N SER A 42 -2.15 17.72 -9.17
CA SER A 42 -0.96 17.38 -8.38
C SER A 42 0.07 16.71 -9.27
N TRP A 43 1.34 16.69 -8.85
CA TRP A 43 2.40 16.03 -9.62
C TRP A 43 2.12 14.55 -9.86
N ASP A 44 1.54 13.85 -8.87
CA ASP A 44 1.11 12.46 -9.03
C ASP A 44 0.07 12.30 -10.14
N LYS A 45 -0.96 13.16 -10.17
CA LYS A 45 -2.00 13.12 -11.20
C LYS A 45 -1.47 13.43 -12.60
N ILE A 46 -0.53 14.37 -12.72
CA ILE A 46 0.11 14.67 -14.01
C ILE A 46 0.99 13.50 -14.45
N ARG A 47 1.74 12.90 -13.51
CA ARG A 47 2.59 11.74 -13.77
C ARG A 47 1.78 10.54 -14.25
N THR A 48 0.55 10.33 -13.76
CA THR A 48 -0.34 9.24 -14.22
C THR A 48 -0.84 9.39 -15.65
N LEU A 49 -0.66 10.55 -16.30
CA LEU A 49 -1.01 10.72 -17.71
C LEU A 49 -0.06 9.95 -18.64
N TYR A 50 1.22 9.83 -18.27
CA TYR A 50 2.22 9.06 -19.03
C TYR A 50 1.80 7.60 -19.24
N PRO A 51 1.56 6.79 -18.20
CA PRO A 51 1.19 5.39 -18.39
C PRO A 51 -0.14 5.24 -19.14
N ALA A 52 -1.13 6.12 -18.90
CA ALA A 52 -2.39 6.08 -19.65
C ALA A 52 -2.19 6.21 -21.17
N LEU A 53 -1.34 7.15 -21.59
CA LEU A 53 -1.01 7.37 -23.01
C LEU A 53 -0.16 6.24 -23.62
N VAL A 54 0.78 5.67 -22.86
CA VAL A 54 1.59 4.54 -23.32
C VAL A 54 0.74 3.29 -23.51
N PHE A 55 -0.14 2.96 -22.56
CA PHE A 55 -1.04 1.80 -22.72
C PHE A 55 -2.02 1.99 -23.87
N ALA A 56 -2.57 3.20 -24.04
CA ALA A 56 -3.41 3.51 -25.20
C ALA A 56 -2.64 3.35 -26.52
N SER A 57 -1.38 3.82 -26.57
CA SER A 57 -0.48 3.67 -27.72
C SER A 57 -0.30 2.21 -28.12
N GLU A 58 -0.04 1.32 -27.16
CA GLU A 58 0.14 -0.11 -27.43
C GLU A 58 -1.13 -0.77 -27.95
N SER A 59 -2.28 -0.48 -27.34
CA SER A 59 -3.56 -1.06 -27.72
C SER A 59 -4.04 -0.65 -29.13
N GLN A 60 -3.66 0.55 -29.58
CA GLN A 60 -4.13 1.15 -30.83
C GLN A 60 -3.03 1.31 -31.88
N GLN A 61 -1.80 0.89 -31.56
CA GLN A 61 -0.60 1.04 -32.39
C GLN A 61 -0.29 2.49 -32.79
N GLU A 62 -0.71 3.47 -31.98
CA GLU A 62 -0.49 4.90 -32.25
C GLU A 62 0.78 5.42 -31.55
N GLN A 63 1.89 5.49 -32.27
CA GLN A 63 3.19 5.92 -31.72
C GLN A 63 3.17 7.36 -31.17
N LEU A 64 2.30 8.23 -31.71
CA LEU A 64 2.16 9.61 -31.25
C LEU A 64 1.72 9.67 -29.77
N LEU A 65 0.87 8.74 -29.32
CA LEU A 65 0.43 8.68 -27.92
C LEU A 65 1.60 8.36 -26.99
N ALA A 66 2.46 7.41 -27.35
CA ALA A 66 3.67 7.11 -26.58
C ALA A 66 4.64 8.31 -26.54
N ALA A 67 4.82 9.01 -27.66
CA ALA A 67 5.67 10.20 -27.73
C ALA A 67 5.14 11.33 -26.83
N ILE A 68 3.82 11.60 -26.86
CA ILE A 68 3.17 12.58 -25.99
C ILE A 68 3.31 12.18 -24.53
N GLY A 69 3.07 10.91 -24.20
CA GLY A 69 3.28 10.38 -22.85
C GLY A 69 4.73 10.63 -22.38
N ARG A 70 5.71 10.33 -23.24
CA ARG A 70 7.12 10.51 -22.91
C ARG A 70 7.49 11.97 -22.70
N MET A 71 6.94 12.90 -23.48
CA MET A 71 7.12 14.33 -23.27
C MET A 71 6.57 14.79 -21.92
N ILE A 72 5.40 14.28 -21.50
CA ILE A 72 4.83 14.58 -20.18
C ILE A 72 5.76 14.05 -19.07
N GLU A 73 6.26 12.82 -19.17
CA GLU A 73 7.19 12.26 -18.18
C GLU A 73 8.48 13.09 -18.05
N LEU A 74 9.11 13.44 -19.18
CA LEU A 74 10.32 14.25 -19.19
C LEU A 74 10.07 15.64 -18.60
N PHE A 75 8.95 16.26 -18.97
CA PHE A 75 8.56 17.56 -18.46
C PHE A 75 8.38 17.52 -16.94
N VAL A 76 7.59 16.57 -16.42
CA VAL A 76 7.38 16.40 -14.97
C VAL A 76 8.71 16.15 -14.26
N ARG A 77 9.55 15.25 -14.80
CA ARG A 77 10.84 14.89 -14.20
C ARG A 77 11.77 16.10 -14.06
N HIS A 78 11.80 16.98 -15.05
CA HIS A 78 12.72 18.12 -15.10
C HIS A 78 12.12 19.45 -14.59
N THR A 79 10.94 19.42 -13.99
CA THR A 79 10.35 20.58 -13.27
C THR A 79 10.96 20.84 -11.90
N ASP A 80 11.86 19.98 -11.43
CA ASP A 80 12.55 20.09 -10.15
C ASP A 80 14.06 19.91 -10.31
N ARG A 81 14.85 20.44 -9.37
CA ARG A 81 16.32 20.31 -9.34
C ARG A 81 16.78 19.84 -7.95
N PRO A 82 17.34 18.62 -7.81
CA PRO A 82 17.60 17.63 -8.87
C PRO A 82 16.32 17.11 -9.54
N PRO A 83 16.40 16.53 -10.76
CA PRO A 83 15.23 15.98 -11.44
C PRO A 83 14.47 15.04 -10.53
N ARG A 84 13.13 15.13 -10.52
CA ARG A 84 12.27 14.27 -9.70
C ARG A 84 12.63 12.81 -9.99
N GLU A 85 13.02 12.07 -8.97
CA GLU A 85 13.21 10.63 -9.14
C GLU A 85 11.85 9.96 -9.35
N ILE A 86 11.83 8.86 -10.10
CA ILE A 86 10.64 8.02 -10.19
C ILE A 86 10.51 7.35 -8.83
N GLU A 87 9.76 8.00 -7.94
CA GLU A 87 9.36 7.39 -6.68
C GLU A 87 8.33 6.30 -6.99
N PHE A 88 8.81 5.06 -6.94
CA PHE A 88 7.92 3.92 -6.87
C PHE A 88 7.22 3.96 -5.51
N PRO A 89 5.90 3.70 -5.47
CA PRO A 89 5.19 3.60 -4.20
C PRO A 89 5.94 2.63 -3.28
N PRO A 90 6.21 3.00 -2.02
CA PRO A 90 7.05 2.20 -1.12
C PRO A 90 6.47 0.81 -0.84
N PHE A 91 5.16 0.64 -1.07
CA PHE A 91 4.39 -0.56 -0.76
C PHE A 91 3.52 -0.95 -1.96
N ILE A 92 3.86 -2.08 -2.59
CA ILE A 92 3.18 -2.57 -3.79
C ILE A 92 1.70 -2.88 -3.54
N GLU A 93 1.35 -3.35 -2.35
CA GLU A 93 -0.01 -3.66 -1.95
C GLU A 93 -0.89 -2.41 -1.80
N VAL A 94 -0.31 -1.26 -1.43
CA VAL A 94 -1.04 0.03 -1.39
C VAL A 94 -1.28 0.53 -2.80
N PHE A 95 -0.30 0.34 -3.68
CA PHE A 95 -0.42 0.70 -5.09
C PHE A 95 -1.47 -0.16 -5.80
N SER A 96 -1.35 -1.49 -5.70
CA SER A 96 -2.31 -2.43 -6.27
C SER A 96 -3.72 -2.16 -5.74
N PHE A 97 -3.89 -1.97 -4.42
CA PHE A 97 -5.15 -1.55 -3.82
C PHE A 97 -5.71 -0.26 -4.43
N SER A 98 -4.87 0.76 -4.64
CA SER A 98 -5.29 2.02 -5.24
C SER A 98 -5.77 1.84 -6.68
N ARG A 99 -5.14 0.95 -7.47
CA ARG A 99 -5.61 0.62 -8.83
C ARG A 99 -6.96 -0.09 -8.79
N LEU A 100 -7.10 -1.11 -7.93
CA LEU A 100 -8.36 -1.84 -7.74
C LEU A 100 -9.49 -0.89 -7.35
N CYS A 101 -9.24 0.03 -6.42
CA CYS A 101 -10.22 1.04 -6.05
C CYS A 101 -10.59 1.96 -7.22
N GLY A 102 -9.60 2.36 -8.03
CA GLY A 102 -9.80 3.14 -9.24
C GLY A 102 -10.69 2.44 -10.26
N TYR A 103 -10.47 1.14 -10.52
CA TYR A 103 -11.32 0.36 -11.41
C TYR A 103 -12.76 0.21 -10.90
N LEU A 104 -12.94 0.08 -9.59
CA LEU A 104 -14.25 -0.06 -8.94
C LEU A 104 -14.96 1.28 -8.70
N GLY A 105 -14.29 2.41 -8.93
CA GLY A 105 -14.83 3.73 -8.61
C GLY A 105 -15.07 3.97 -7.12
N VAL A 106 -14.43 3.20 -6.23
CA VAL A 106 -14.58 3.37 -4.78
C VAL A 106 -13.62 4.45 -4.27
N PRO A 107 -14.06 5.33 -3.35
CA PRO A 107 -13.20 6.37 -2.80
C PRO A 107 -11.96 5.80 -2.11
N ILE A 108 -10.80 6.41 -2.33
CA ILE A 108 -9.58 6.07 -1.58
C ILE A 108 -9.42 7.12 -0.48
N ALA A 109 -9.80 6.76 0.75
CA ALA A 109 -9.39 7.53 1.92
C ALA A 109 -7.99 7.11 2.35
N LYS A 110 -7.19 8.05 2.86
CA LYS A 110 -5.96 7.75 3.59
C LYS A 110 -6.31 7.69 5.07
N PRO A 111 -6.41 6.49 5.69
CA PRO A 111 -6.75 6.39 7.09
C PRO A 111 -5.63 7.01 7.93
N LEU A 112 -5.96 8.09 8.64
CA LEU A 112 -5.07 8.77 9.55
C LEU A 112 -5.27 8.22 10.96
N LEU A 113 -4.19 7.87 11.62
CA LEU A 113 -4.18 7.30 12.95
C LEU A 113 -3.52 8.28 13.93
N GLU A 114 -4.22 8.62 15.01
CA GLU A 114 -3.61 9.36 16.11
C GLU A 114 -2.75 8.44 16.98
N ILE A 115 -1.44 8.69 16.96
CA ILE A 115 -0.44 8.04 17.82
C ILE A 115 0.16 9.07 18.78
N ASP A 116 0.84 8.62 19.83
CA ASP A 116 1.40 9.50 20.86
C ASP A 116 2.37 10.57 20.31
N GLU A 117 2.94 10.30 19.12
CA GLU A 117 3.89 11.17 18.41
C GLU A 117 3.21 12.09 17.37
N GLY A 118 1.88 12.10 17.30
CA GLY A 118 1.06 12.89 16.38
C GLY A 118 0.16 12.05 15.46
N THR A 119 -0.41 12.68 14.42
CA THR A 119 -1.23 11.97 13.43
C THR A 119 -0.34 11.32 12.36
N GLY A 120 -0.46 10.01 12.17
CA GLY A 120 0.30 9.23 11.20
C GLY A 120 -0.59 8.62 10.11
N ASP A 121 -0.05 8.46 8.90
CA ASP A 121 -0.70 7.70 7.82
C ASP A 121 -0.60 6.19 8.14
N LEU A 122 -1.73 5.51 8.22
CA LEU A 122 -1.80 4.08 8.54
C LEU A 122 -1.14 3.20 7.46
N TYR A 123 -1.08 3.66 6.21
CA TYR A 123 -0.39 2.98 5.11
C TYR A 123 1.11 3.27 5.06
N ARG A 124 1.62 4.14 5.95
CA ARG A 124 3.05 4.28 6.17
C ARG A 124 3.55 3.14 7.06
N PHE A 125 3.72 1.97 6.45
CA PHE A 125 4.09 0.76 7.16
C PHE A 125 5.57 0.69 7.54
N CYS A 126 5.85 -0.03 8.61
CA CYS A 126 7.20 -0.49 8.92
C CYS A 126 7.77 -1.28 7.73
N LYS A 127 9.05 -1.07 7.43
CA LYS A 127 9.75 -1.85 6.40
C LYS A 127 9.86 -3.35 6.70
N TYR A 128 9.49 -3.80 7.91
CA TYR A 128 9.59 -5.19 8.35
C TYR A 128 8.27 -5.84 8.75
N CYS A 129 7.14 -5.11 8.80
CA CYS A 129 5.82 -5.66 9.11
C CYS A 129 4.69 -4.71 8.67
N TRP A 130 3.45 -4.98 9.10
CA TRP A 130 2.25 -4.20 8.76
C TRP A 130 1.94 -3.05 9.73
N LEU A 131 2.67 -2.94 10.83
CA LEU A 131 2.43 -1.86 11.81
C LEU A 131 2.86 -0.50 11.27
N PRO A 132 2.21 0.59 11.67
CA PRO A 132 2.59 1.94 11.28
C PRO A 132 4.01 2.30 11.74
N VAL A 133 4.70 3.11 10.93
CA VAL A 133 6.00 3.68 11.26
C VAL A 133 5.86 4.67 12.42
N ARG A 134 6.82 4.61 13.36
CA ARG A 134 7.05 5.69 14.32
C ARG A 134 8.26 6.52 13.93
N ARG A 135 9.43 5.87 13.77
CA ARG A 135 10.70 6.56 13.49
C ARG A 135 11.56 5.76 12.52
N LYS A 136 12.28 6.44 11.60
CA LYS A 136 13.24 5.81 10.66
C LYS A 136 12.67 4.57 9.92
N ASP A 137 11.42 4.67 9.48
CA ASP A 137 10.69 3.63 8.72
C ASP A 137 10.49 2.30 9.46
N VAL A 138 10.55 2.32 10.79
CA VAL A 138 10.25 1.17 11.66
C VAL A 138 9.16 1.47 12.68
N CYS A 139 8.42 0.43 13.07
CA CYS A 139 7.42 0.50 14.13
C CYS A 139 8.07 0.41 15.53
N ALA A 140 7.24 0.58 16.57
CA ALA A 140 7.65 0.51 17.97
C ALA A 140 8.31 -0.82 18.38
N PHE A 141 8.06 -1.91 17.67
CA PHE A 141 8.65 -3.22 17.97
C PHE A 141 9.88 -3.56 17.14
N HIS A 142 10.12 -2.84 16.04
CA HIS A 142 11.28 -3.03 15.17
C HIS A 142 12.29 -1.89 15.29
N THR A 143 12.43 -1.35 16.50
CA THR A 143 13.44 -0.36 16.86
C THR A 143 14.44 -0.96 17.84
N THR A 144 15.61 -0.33 17.97
CA THR A 144 16.62 -0.68 18.97
C THR A 144 16.31 -0.09 20.35
N ILE A 145 15.30 0.79 20.44
CA ILE A 145 14.88 1.46 21.67
C ILE A 145 13.60 0.77 22.15
N VAL A 146 13.66 0.05 23.26
CA VAL A 146 12.48 -0.58 23.87
C VAL A 146 11.71 0.49 24.64
N ILE A 147 10.51 0.83 24.18
CA ILE A 147 9.61 1.76 24.87
C ILE A 147 8.55 0.94 25.59
N GLY A 148 8.70 0.82 26.92
CA GLY A 148 7.70 0.24 27.81
C GLY A 148 7.58 -1.29 27.77
N ALA A 149 7.30 -1.88 28.93
CA ALA A 149 6.89 -3.28 29.04
C ALA A 149 5.39 -3.36 28.75
N VAL A 150 5.01 -3.68 27.51
CA VAL A 150 3.63 -4.04 27.17
C VAL A 150 3.43 -5.52 27.50
N ASP A 151 2.30 -5.89 28.11
CA ASP A 151 1.99 -7.29 28.41
C ASP A 151 2.10 -8.15 27.14
N ALA A 152 2.96 -9.17 27.19
CA ALA A 152 3.29 -10.04 26.07
C ALA A 152 2.08 -10.77 25.50
N SER A 153 1.01 -10.97 26.29
CA SER A 153 -0.20 -11.67 25.86
C SER A 153 -1.07 -10.88 24.87
N SER A 154 -0.90 -9.55 24.83
CA SER A 154 -1.72 -8.61 24.05
C SER A 154 -1.00 -8.01 22.83
N GLN A 155 0.24 -8.47 22.58
CA GLN A 155 1.08 -7.89 21.53
C GLN A 155 0.76 -8.47 20.15
N PRO A 156 0.93 -7.68 19.08
CA PRO A 156 0.76 -8.18 17.72
C PRO A 156 1.85 -9.21 17.39
N ALA A 157 1.53 -10.17 16.51
CA ALA A 157 2.44 -11.28 16.21
C ALA A 157 3.87 -10.86 15.81
N CYS A 158 4.06 -9.69 15.20
CA CYS A 158 5.39 -9.20 14.83
C CYS A 158 6.23 -8.67 16.01
N ALA A 159 5.62 -8.33 17.15
CA ALA A 159 6.33 -7.84 18.33
C ALA A 159 7.24 -8.89 18.97
N HIS A 160 6.97 -10.15 18.68
CA HIS A 160 7.60 -11.30 19.30
C HIS A 160 8.92 -11.74 18.66
N ILE A 161 9.38 -11.04 17.61
CA ILE A 161 10.65 -11.31 16.94
C ILE A 161 11.64 -10.17 17.17
N SER A 162 12.94 -10.49 17.18
CA SER A 162 13.99 -9.46 17.24
C SER A 162 14.12 -8.71 15.91
N LEU A 163 14.61 -7.46 15.96
CA LEU A 163 14.94 -6.67 14.78
C LEU A 163 15.86 -7.42 13.79
N LYS A 164 16.84 -8.18 14.30
CA LYS A 164 17.76 -8.97 13.45
C LYS A 164 17.04 -10.11 12.73
N GLN A 165 16.05 -10.74 13.38
CA GLN A 165 15.20 -11.74 12.71
C GLN A 165 14.32 -11.09 11.65
N ALA A 166 13.72 -9.94 11.95
CA ALA A 166 12.89 -9.19 11.01
C ALA A 166 13.69 -8.78 9.76
N GLN A 167 14.93 -8.32 9.94
CA GLN A 167 15.87 -8.01 8.86
C GLN A 167 16.14 -9.21 7.95
N ARG A 168 16.36 -10.39 8.53
CA ARG A 168 16.61 -11.63 7.76
C ARG A 168 15.38 -12.10 6.99
N LEU A 169 14.19 -11.86 7.52
CA LEU A 169 12.92 -12.24 6.89
C LEU A 169 12.51 -11.29 5.77
N ARG A 170 13.05 -10.06 5.74
CA ARG A 170 12.59 -8.98 4.87
C ARG A 170 12.42 -9.39 3.41
N ALA A 171 13.44 -10.02 2.80
CA ALA A 171 13.38 -10.39 1.39
C ALA A 171 12.25 -11.39 1.08
N VAL A 172 12.11 -12.42 1.93
CA VAL A 172 11.03 -13.42 1.80
C VAL A 172 9.67 -12.78 2.04
N PHE A 173 9.57 -11.89 3.03
CA PHE A 173 8.37 -11.12 3.33
C PHE A 173 7.92 -10.25 2.15
N GLU A 174 8.81 -9.44 1.59
CA GLU A 174 8.50 -8.58 0.43
C GLU A 174 8.08 -9.43 -0.78
N GLN A 175 8.74 -10.58 -1.01
CA GLN A 175 8.35 -11.51 -2.07
C GLN A 175 6.94 -12.10 -1.85
N LYS A 176 6.58 -12.45 -0.61
CA LYS A 176 5.24 -12.96 -0.28
C LYS A 176 4.16 -11.88 -0.46
N VAL A 177 4.43 -10.64 -0.06
CA VAL A 177 3.51 -9.51 -0.28
C VAL A 177 3.31 -9.24 -1.77
N LEU A 178 4.39 -9.22 -2.55
CA LEU A 178 4.32 -9.07 -4.00
C LEU A 178 3.48 -10.19 -4.64
N ALA A 179 3.72 -11.44 -4.27
CA ALA A 179 2.96 -12.57 -4.81
C ALA A 179 1.45 -12.47 -4.49
N LEU A 180 1.09 -12.05 -3.27
CA LEU A 180 -0.30 -11.84 -2.87
C LEU A 180 -0.96 -10.71 -3.65
N ALA A 181 -0.31 -9.54 -3.73
CA ALA A 181 -0.83 -8.39 -4.45
C ALA A 181 -1.03 -8.69 -5.94
N THR A 182 -0.03 -9.30 -6.58
CA THR A 182 -0.11 -9.71 -7.99
C THR A 182 -1.23 -10.72 -8.22
N ARG A 183 -1.36 -11.74 -7.36
CA ARG A 183 -2.43 -12.74 -7.48
C ARG A 183 -3.81 -12.09 -7.36
N ASP A 184 -4.04 -11.30 -6.32
CA ASP A 184 -5.34 -10.67 -6.08
C ASP A 184 -5.73 -9.74 -7.25
N GLU A 185 -4.75 -9.03 -7.82
CA GLU A 185 -4.97 -8.17 -8.98
C GLU A 185 -5.22 -8.95 -10.29
N MET A 186 -4.47 -10.04 -10.52
CA MET A 186 -4.70 -10.91 -11.68
C MET A 186 -6.08 -11.56 -11.62
N GLU A 187 -6.47 -12.11 -10.48
CA GLU A 187 -7.80 -12.71 -10.28
C GLU A 187 -8.91 -11.68 -10.52
N PHE A 188 -8.73 -10.46 -10.03
CA PHE A 188 -9.66 -9.37 -10.27
C PHE A 188 -9.85 -9.09 -11.77
N HIS A 189 -8.75 -8.95 -12.52
CA HIS A 189 -8.80 -8.76 -13.97
C HIS A 189 -9.44 -9.95 -14.70
N GLN A 190 -9.07 -11.18 -14.33
CA GLN A 190 -9.61 -12.41 -14.94
C GLN A 190 -11.10 -12.61 -14.67
N SER A 191 -11.62 -12.05 -13.57
CA SER A 191 -13.04 -12.08 -13.24
C SER A 191 -13.90 -11.05 -13.96
N GLY A 192 -13.32 -10.27 -14.90
CA GLY A 192 -14.02 -9.14 -15.50
C GLY A 192 -14.36 -8.07 -14.46
N PHE A 193 -13.46 -7.81 -13.51
CA PHE A 193 -13.62 -6.82 -12.45
C PHE A 193 -14.74 -7.13 -11.43
N GLY A 194 -15.22 -8.37 -11.38
CA GLY A 194 -16.34 -8.80 -10.54
C GLY A 194 -15.98 -9.47 -9.20
N LEU A 195 -14.74 -9.94 -9.01
CA LEU A 195 -14.33 -10.60 -7.76
C LEU A 195 -14.02 -9.62 -6.63
N PRO A 196 -14.35 -9.97 -5.37
CA PRO A 196 -13.99 -9.17 -4.20
C PRO A 196 -12.50 -9.36 -3.86
N ALA A 197 -11.63 -8.69 -4.61
CA ALA A 197 -10.20 -8.57 -4.28
C ALA A 197 -9.99 -7.68 -3.04
N LEU A 198 -10.90 -6.74 -2.82
CA LEU A 198 -10.96 -5.92 -1.61
C LEU A 198 -11.63 -6.68 -0.46
N LEU A 199 -11.25 -6.35 0.76
CA LEU A 199 -11.87 -6.90 1.98
C LEU A 199 -13.34 -6.44 2.07
N PRO A 200 -14.30 -7.38 2.09
CA PRO A 200 -15.72 -7.07 1.98
C PRO A 200 -16.33 -6.63 3.32
N PRO A 201 -17.43 -5.86 3.30
CA PRO A 201 -18.14 -5.44 4.52
C PRO A 201 -18.78 -6.62 5.28
N SER A 202 -19.05 -7.73 4.60
CA SER A 202 -19.63 -8.95 5.16
C SER A 202 -18.87 -10.19 4.68
N GLY A 203 -18.94 -11.30 5.42
CA GLY A 203 -18.26 -12.54 5.03
C GLY A 203 -16.75 -12.53 5.29
N LEU A 204 -16.29 -11.73 6.26
CA LEU A 204 -14.87 -11.58 6.61
C LEU A 204 -14.15 -12.92 6.79
N THR A 205 -14.74 -13.86 7.54
CA THR A 205 -14.13 -15.17 7.80
C THR A 205 -13.87 -15.94 6.50
N GLN A 206 -14.87 -16.07 5.64
CA GLN A 206 -14.75 -16.75 4.35
C GLN A 206 -13.71 -16.06 3.45
N TRP A 207 -13.70 -14.72 3.45
CA TRP A 207 -12.73 -13.96 2.67
C TRP A 207 -11.31 -14.16 3.18
N LEU A 208 -11.09 -14.13 4.50
CA LEU A 208 -9.79 -14.41 5.11
C LEU A 208 -9.35 -15.84 4.80
N ASP A 209 -10.24 -16.83 4.88
CA ASP A 209 -9.90 -18.22 4.55
C ASP A 209 -9.44 -18.39 3.11
N ALA A 210 -10.14 -17.76 2.17
CA ALA A 210 -9.81 -17.84 0.76
C ALA A 210 -8.53 -17.07 0.42
N ARG A 211 -8.33 -15.88 0.98
CA ARG A 211 -7.31 -14.93 0.51
C ARG A 211 -6.14 -14.69 1.47
N ARG A 212 -6.33 -14.90 2.77
CA ARG A 212 -5.39 -14.62 3.87
C ARG A 212 -5.34 -15.79 4.89
N PRO A 213 -5.04 -17.02 4.46
CA PRO A 213 -5.20 -18.22 5.29
C PRO A 213 -4.34 -18.24 6.56
N HIS A 214 -3.14 -17.66 6.55
CA HIS A 214 -2.33 -17.60 7.77
C HIS A 214 -2.93 -16.65 8.80
N LEU A 215 -3.46 -15.51 8.36
CA LEU A 215 -4.17 -14.56 9.20
C LEU A 215 -5.51 -15.14 9.69
N ALA A 216 -6.24 -15.87 8.83
CA ALA A 216 -7.49 -16.54 9.19
C ALA A 216 -7.28 -17.52 10.36
N ARG A 217 -6.18 -18.28 10.34
CA ARG A 217 -5.80 -19.17 11.45
C ARG A 217 -5.57 -18.40 12.75
N LEU A 218 -4.84 -17.28 12.71
CA LEU A 218 -4.64 -16.46 13.92
C LEU A 218 -5.95 -15.90 14.48
N VAL A 219 -6.82 -15.39 13.59
CA VAL A 219 -8.15 -14.90 13.97
C VAL A 219 -8.98 -15.99 14.63
N ARG A 220 -9.00 -17.22 14.08
CA ARG A 220 -9.70 -18.35 14.68
C ARG A 220 -9.18 -18.71 16.06
N ASN A 221 -7.86 -18.75 16.23
CA ASN A 221 -7.23 -19.10 17.51
C ASN A 221 -7.57 -18.08 18.62
N GLN A 222 -7.91 -16.83 18.25
CA GLN A 222 -8.32 -15.78 19.18
C GLN A 222 -9.85 -15.58 19.26
N ALA A 223 -10.64 -16.26 18.43
CA ALA A 223 -12.08 -16.02 18.26
C ALA A 223 -12.96 -16.41 19.47
N GLY A 224 -12.39 -17.04 20.50
CA GLY A 224 -13.12 -17.58 21.66
C GLY A 224 -13.92 -16.56 22.50
N ALA A 225 -13.89 -15.25 22.19
CA ALA A 225 -14.50 -14.20 23.02
C ALA A 225 -15.40 -13.17 22.29
N SER A 226 -15.60 -13.24 20.96
CA SER A 226 -16.31 -12.17 20.23
C SER A 226 -17.01 -12.62 18.94
N ALA A 227 -18.28 -12.25 18.76
CA ALA A 227 -18.99 -12.43 17.47
C ALA A 227 -18.58 -11.39 16.40
N ASN A 228 -17.90 -10.30 16.80
CA ASN A 228 -17.43 -9.27 15.88
C ASN A 228 -16.05 -9.65 15.29
N GLY A 229 -16.05 -10.13 14.05
CA GLY A 229 -14.84 -10.57 13.35
C GLY A 229 -13.84 -9.44 13.05
N LEU A 230 -14.30 -8.22 12.76
CA LEU A 230 -13.40 -7.07 12.55
C LEU A 230 -12.68 -6.67 13.84
N ARG A 231 -13.38 -6.73 14.99
CA ARG A 231 -12.76 -6.51 16.29
C ARG A 231 -11.66 -7.52 16.55
N ILE A 232 -11.94 -8.82 16.36
CA ILE A 232 -10.93 -9.87 16.53
C ILE A 232 -9.75 -9.64 15.59
N LEU A 233 -10.00 -9.36 14.30
CA LEU A 233 -8.96 -9.07 13.33
C LEU A 233 -8.07 -7.89 13.79
N SER A 234 -8.69 -6.81 14.25
CA SER A 234 -7.95 -5.64 14.75
C SER A 234 -7.10 -5.98 15.97
N THR A 235 -7.62 -6.78 16.91
CA THR A 235 -6.90 -7.23 18.10
C THR A 235 -5.73 -8.14 17.74
N VAL A 236 -5.90 -9.08 16.81
CA VAL A 236 -4.81 -9.94 16.30
C VAL A 236 -3.69 -9.09 15.69
N LEU A 237 -4.05 -8.07 14.90
CA LEU A 237 -3.10 -7.29 14.12
C LEU A 237 -2.40 -6.19 14.93
N TYR A 238 -3.07 -5.62 15.91
CA TYR A 238 -2.60 -4.40 16.59
C TYR A 238 -2.61 -4.50 18.12
N GLY A 239 -3.21 -5.53 18.70
CA GLY A 239 -3.57 -5.54 20.12
C GLY A 239 -4.91 -4.83 20.37
N GLU A 240 -5.42 -4.88 21.60
CA GLU A 240 -6.77 -4.38 21.93
C GLU A 240 -6.89 -2.86 21.79
N GLU A 241 -5.99 -2.10 22.43
CA GLU A 241 -6.06 -0.63 22.44
C GLU A 241 -5.79 -0.01 21.06
N LEU A 242 -4.67 -0.38 20.43
CA LEU A 242 -4.33 0.13 19.09
C LEU A 242 -5.30 -0.40 18.03
N GLY A 243 -5.79 -1.63 18.18
CA GLY A 243 -6.81 -2.20 17.29
C GLY A 243 -8.10 -1.38 17.28
N ALA A 244 -8.58 -0.95 18.45
CA ALA A 244 -9.75 -0.08 18.55
C ALA A 244 -9.55 1.26 17.81
N ARG A 245 -8.40 1.92 18.01
CA ARG A 245 -8.07 3.18 17.33
C ARG A 245 -7.98 3.01 15.80
N VAL A 246 -7.45 1.87 15.33
CA VAL A 246 -7.37 1.58 13.90
C VAL A 246 -8.77 1.32 13.31
N VAL A 247 -9.64 0.59 14.02
CA VAL A 247 -11.04 0.40 13.61
C VAL A 247 -11.76 1.73 13.48
N GLU A 248 -11.55 2.65 14.43
CA GLU A 248 -12.12 4.00 14.38
C GLU A 248 -11.58 4.80 13.19
N ALA A 249 -10.26 4.80 12.97
CA ALA A 249 -9.61 5.51 11.86
C ALA A 249 -10.05 5.02 10.47
N ILE A 250 -10.33 3.72 10.32
CA ILE A 250 -10.87 3.15 9.08
C ILE A 250 -12.39 3.35 8.98
N GLY A 251 -13.09 3.39 10.13
CA GLY A 251 -14.53 3.53 10.20
C GLY A 251 -15.27 2.43 9.44
N GLY A 252 -16.37 2.80 8.78
CA GLY A 252 -17.18 1.88 7.98
C GLY A 252 -16.57 1.48 6.62
N ALA A 253 -15.43 2.05 6.24
CA ALA A 253 -14.77 1.79 4.95
C ALA A 253 -13.90 0.53 5.02
N VAL A 254 -14.53 -0.61 5.24
CA VAL A 254 -13.89 -1.91 5.53
C VAL A 254 -12.84 -2.34 4.48
N TYR A 255 -13.01 -1.95 3.21
CA TYR A 255 -12.04 -2.22 2.15
C TYR A 255 -10.65 -1.59 2.40
N LEU A 256 -10.54 -0.55 3.24
CA LEU A 256 -9.26 0.06 3.64
C LEU A 256 -8.38 -0.89 4.47
N TRP A 257 -8.93 -2.00 4.97
CA TRP A 257 -8.13 -3.06 5.61
C TRP A 257 -7.34 -3.90 4.60
N THR A 258 -7.60 -3.79 3.30
CA THR A 258 -6.99 -4.66 2.26
C THR A 258 -5.46 -4.57 2.26
N PRO A 259 -4.81 -3.39 2.20
CA PRO A 259 -3.35 -3.32 2.22
C PRO A 259 -2.74 -3.89 3.52
N ILE A 260 -3.39 -3.62 4.66
CA ILE A 260 -2.96 -4.09 5.98
C ILE A 260 -2.97 -5.62 6.03
N THR A 261 -4.09 -6.23 5.65
CA THR A 261 -4.24 -7.69 5.67
C THR A 261 -3.33 -8.38 4.65
N THR A 262 -3.11 -7.79 3.47
CA THR A 262 -2.11 -8.29 2.50
C THR A 262 -0.72 -8.34 3.12
N ARG A 263 -0.33 -7.25 3.79
CA ARG A 263 0.99 -7.14 4.40
C ARG A 263 1.16 -8.07 5.60
N ALA A 264 0.13 -8.17 6.45
CA ALA A 264 0.12 -9.09 7.58
C ALA A 264 0.22 -10.56 7.12
N GLU A 265 -0.56 -10.95 6.11
CA GLU A 265 -0.50 -12.30 5.54
C GLU A 265 0.87 -12.60 4.93
N GLY A 266 1.44 -11.67 4.16
CA GLY A 266 2.77 -11.85 3.59
C GLY A 266 3.84 -12.05 4.68
N TRP A 267 3.72 -11.33 5.80
CA TRP A 267 4.61 -11.49 6.94
C TRP A 267 4.45 -12.87 7.60
N LEU A 268 3.21 -13.29 7.85
CA LEU A 268 2.92 -14.58 8.46
C LEU A 268 3.35 -15.76 7.57
N ALA A 269 3.15 -15.64 6.26
CA ALA A 269 3.62 -16.61 5.28
C ALA A 269 5.16 -16.71 5.25
N ALA A 270 5.85 -15.58 5.32
CA ALA A 270 7.32 -15.55 5.39
C ALA A 270 7.83 -16.15 6.71
N TRP A 271 7.16 -15.88 7.82
CA TRP A 271 7.47 -16.48 9.12
C TRP A 271 7.27 -17.99 9.13
N ALA A 272 6.18 -18.48 8.54
CA ALA A 272 5.91 -19.91 8.40
C ALA A 272 6.94 -20.62 7.51
N ALA A 273 7.43 -19.94 6.46
CA ALA A 273 8.42 -20.46 5.52
C ALA A 273 9.88 -20.39 6.02
N LYS A 274 10.13 -19.85 7.22
CA LYS A 274 11.51 -19.70 7.74
C LYS A 274 12.19 -21.06 7.89
N SER A 275 13.43 -21.18 7.38
CA SER A 275 14.23 -22.36 7.64
C SER A 275 14.65 -22.39 9.13
N PRO A 276 14.56 -23.53 9.84
CA PRO A 276 15.02 -23.66 11.22
C PRO A 276 16.53 -23.49 11.40
N ARG A 277 17.30 -23.43 10.31
CA ARG A 277 18.77 -23.43 10.34
C ARG A 277 19.31 -22.04 10.72
N GLY A 278 19.39 -21.81 12.03
CA GLY A 278 20.05 -20.62 12.58
C GLY A 278 19.82 -20.43 14.07
N GLY A 279 20.39 -21.31 14.89
CA GLY A 279 20.75 -21.07 16.30
C GLY A 279 19.79 -20.20 17.12
N ALA A 280 18.50 -20.51 17.15
CA ALA A 280 17.61 -19.92 18.14
C ALA A 280 17.82 -20.69 19.45
N ARG A 281 18.53 -20.09 20.42
CA ARG A 281 18.27 -20.42 21.83
C ARG A 281 16.77 -20.25 22.02
N ARG A 282 16.07 -21.34 22.35
CA ARG A 282 14.62 -21.40 22.55
C ARG A 282 14.20 -20.33 23.58
N ARG A 283 13.83 -19.13 23.12
CA ARG A 283 12.70 -18.43 23.70
C ARG A 283 11.51 -18.98 22.94
N ALA A 284 10.67 -19.75 23.63
CA ALA A 284 9.51 -20.41 23.06
C ALA A 284 8.51 -19.34 22.60
N THR A 285 8.65 -18.90 21.36
CA THR A 285 7.68 -18.01 20.72
C THR A 285 6.67 -18.89 19.96
N LYS A 286 5.67 -19.38 20.69
CA LYS A 286 4.52 -20.13 20.14
C LYS A 286 3.62 -19.18 19.33
N LEU A 287 4.05 -18.77 18.14
CA LEU A 287 3.23 -17.92 17.27
C LEU A 287 2.36 -18.72 16.29
N LEU A 288 2.71 -19.98 16.00
CA LEU A 288 2.08 -20.79 14.96
C LEU A 288 2.08 -22.30 15.28
N GLU A 289 2.46 -22.70 16.50
CA GLU A 289 2.42 -24.10 16.93
C GLU A 289 1.09 -24.35 17.66
N GLU A 290 0.13 -24.86 16.88
CA GLU A 290 -1.01 -25.75 17.18
C GLU A 290 -2.09 -25.53 16.10
#